data_AF-A0A6F8Z4U5-F1
#
_entry.id   AF-A0A6F8Z4U5-F1
#
_cell.length_a   1.000
_cell.length_b   1.000
_cell.length_c   1.000
_cell.angle_alpha   90.00
_cell.angle_beta   90.00
_cell.angle_gamma   90.00
#
_symmetry.space_group_name_H-M   'P 1'
#
loop_
_entity.id
_entity.type
_entity.pdbx_description
1 polymer ?
#
loop_
_entity_poly.entity_id
_entity_poly.type
_entity_poly.pdbx_seq_one_letter_code
_entity_poly.pdbx_strand_id
1 'polypeptide(L)'
;MGTSRFVEAFIDQWAYLQTGLYPAKEEIPEELQPVAFELSHVLSAAIKRDPTSDVLGYVLSMSGFHKKGTNYFPTPPEIGRLMSLIVGSQSSADFYEPCCGSGINAIHWMENLIENHGPEALREASIYLEDIDPLMVKCCMIQLFHYFESRNTTPKTLSIVGIDTLSRRTKNIAYYAEKPPATAATVAA
;
A
#
# COMPACT_ATOMS: atom_id res chain seq x y z
N MET A 1 22.94 11.79 7.34
CA MET A 1 21.52 11.59 7.73
C MET A 1 21.41 10.31 8.56
N GLY A 2 20.62 10.28 9.64
CA GLY A 2 20.43 9.04 10.44
C GLY A 2 19.52 8.04 9.74
N THR A 3 19.67 6.73 10.00
CA THR A 3 18.98 5.64 9.27
C THR A 3 17.47 5.81 9.20
N SER A 4 16.78 6.05 10.32
CA SER A 4 15.33 6.19 10.30
C SER A 4 14.88 7.40 9.47
N ARG A 5 15.60 8.52 9.58
CA ARG A 5 15.32 9.75 8.81
C ARG A 5 15.56 9.54 7.31
N PHE A 6 16.59 8.76 6.97
CA PHE A 6 16.83 8.33 5.59
C PHE A 6 15.69 7.47 5.05
N VAL A 7 15.20 6.51 5.83
CA VAL A 7 14.08 5.66 5.41
C VAL A 7 12.79 6.46 5.23
N GLU A 8 12.51 7.42 6.12
CA GLU A 8 11.38 8.37 5.97
C GLU A 8 11.49 9.14 4.65
N ALA A 9 12.63 9.81 4.40
CA ALA A 9 12.87 10.59 3.18
C ALA A 9 12.86 9.72 1.91
N PHE A 10 13.41 8.50 2.00
CA PHE A 10 13.41 7.52 0.91
C PHE A 10 12.01 7.10 0.49
N ILE A 11 11.15 6.70 1.43
CA ILE A 11 9.76 6.30 1.12
C ILE A 11 8.99 7.50 0.55
N ASP A 12 9.23 8.69 1.11
CA ASP A 12 8.60 9.93 0.68
C ASP A 12 8.96 10.26 -0.79
N GLN A 13 10.25 10.22 -1.11
CA GLN A 13 10.76 10.43 -2.46
C GLN A 13 10.32 9.33 -3.43
N TRP A 14 10.33 8.06 -3.02
CA TRP A 14 9.89 6.95 -3.86
C TRP A 14 8.40 7.08 -4.22
N ALA A 15 7.54 7.36 -3.24
CA ALA A 15 6.12 7.57 -3.48
C ALA A 15 5.86 8.75 -4.43
N TYR A 16 6.60 9.85 -4.28
CA TYR A 16 6.51 11.00 -5.18
C TYR A 16 6.96 10.64 -6.60
N LEU A 17 8.09 9.96 -6.77
CA LEU A 17 8.58 9.56 -8.09
C LEU A 17 7.63 8.57 -8.79
N GLN A 18 6.92 7.72 -8.04
CA GLN A 18 5.99 6.75 -8.60
C GLN A 18 4.65 7.37 -9.02
N THR A 19 4.23 8.47 -8.41
CA THR A 19 2.87 9.04 -8.60
C THR A 19 2.83 10.46 -9.13
N GLY A 20 3.91 11.23 -8.96
CA GLY A 20 3.94 12.69 -9.15
C GLY A 20 3.16 13.47 -8.09
N LEU A 21 2.60 12.79 -7.07
CA LEU A 21 1.76 13.40 -6.03
C LEU A 21 2.54 13.53 -4.72
N TYR A 22 2.25 14.59 -3.97
CA TYR A 22 2.81 14.88 -2.65
C TYR A 22 4.36 14.88 -2.65
N PRO A 23 4.99 15.98 -3.11
CA PRO A 23 6.45 16.12 -3.13
C PRO A 23 7.11 15.74 -1.81
N ALA A 24 8.31 15.16 -1.91
CA ALA A 24 9.08 14.76 -0.74
C ALA A 24 9.34 15.97 0.16
N LYS A 25 9.14 15.78 1.47
CA LYS A 25 9.33 16.84 2.48
C LYS A 25 10.79 17.10 2.78
N GLU A 26 11.64 16.09 2.58
CA GLU A 26 13.06 16.15 2.84
C GLU A 26 13.84 15.61 1.64
N GLU A 27 14.87 16.34 1.25
CA GLU A 27 15.79 15.91 0.20
C GLU A 27 16.80 14.90 0.76
N ILE A 28 17.00 13.81 0.02
CA ILE A 28 18.08 12.87 0.29
C ILE A 28 19.40 13.51 -0.17
N PRO A 29 20.45 13.55 0.67
CA PRO A 29 21.76 14.06 0.28
C PRO A 29 22.30 13.39 -0.99
N GLU A 30 23.01 14.13 -1.83
CA GLU A 30 23.52 13.65 -3.13
C GLU A 30 24.33 12.35 -2.99
N GLU A 31 25.12 12.23 -1.93
CA GLU A 31 25.94 11.05 -1.65
C GLU A 31 25.10 9.79 -1.32
N LEU A 32 23.84 9.95 -0.91
CA LEU A 32 22.90 8.87 -0.60
C LEU A 32 21.87 8.61 -1.72
N GLN A 33 21.80 9.46 -2.74
CA GLN A 33 20.89 9.25 -3.89
C GLN A 33 21.11 7.91 -4.61
N PRO A 34 22.35 7.45 -4.88
CA PRO A 34 22.57 6.14 -5.49
C PRO A 34 22.04 4.99 -4.63
N VAL A 35 22.18 5.10 -3.30
CA VAL A 35 21.68 4.12 -2.34
C VAL A 35 20.15 4.09 -2.34
N ALA A 36 19.50 5.26 -2.36
CA ALA A 36 18.04 5.36 -2.46
C ALA A 36 17.53 4.73 -3.76
N PHE A 37 18.19 5.00 -4.89
CA PHE A 37 17.84 4.42 -6.18
C PHE A 37 17.98 2.89 -6.16
N GLU A 38 19.12 2.35 -5.72
CA GLU A 38 19.32 0.90 -5.61
C GLU A 38 18.31 0.26 -4.66
N LEU A 39 18.04 0.89 -3.52
CA LEU A 39 17.08 0.40 -2.54
C LEU A 39 15.67 0.28 -3.12
N SER A 40 15.21 1.26 -3.90
CA SER A 40 13.90 1.16 -4.57
C SER A 40 13.81 -0.05 -5.51
N HIS A 41 14.88 -0.39 -6.23
CA HIS A 41 14.91 -1.55 -7.13
C HIS A 41 14.88 -2.85 -6.34
N VAL A 42 15.70 -2.95 -5.29
CA VAL A 42 15.76 -4.14 -4.43
C VAL A 42 14.42 -4.39 -3.74
N LEU A 43 13.81 -3.35 -3.17
CA LEU A 43 12.52 -3.47 -2.48
C LEU A 43 11.39 -3.75 -3.47
N SER A 44 11.37 -3.10 -4.63
CA SER A 44 10.41 -3.38 -5.70
C SER A 44 10.48 -4.86 -6.13
N ALA A 45 11.68 -5.38 -6.36
CA ALA A 45 11.89 -6.77 -6.72
C ALA A 45 11.48 -7.74 -5.60
N ALA A 46 11.75 -7.40 -4.33
CA ALA A 46 11.34 -8.20 -3.19
C ALA A 46 9.81 -8.29 -3.06
N ILE A 47 9.11 -7.16 -3.16
CA ILE A 47 7.64 -7.13 -3.09
C ILE A 47 7.04 -7.94 -4.24
N LYS A 48 7.53 -7.79 -5.48
CA LYS A 48 6.99 -8.56 -6.61
C LYS A 48 7.25 -10.06 -6.50
N ARG A 49 8.37 -10.45 -5.90
CA ARG A 49 8.76 -11.86 -5.73
C ARG A 49 7.93 -12.57 -4.65
N ASP A 50 7.66 -11.88 -3.54
CA ASP A 50 6.81 -12.37 -2.46
C ASP A 50 5.79 -11.30 -2.07
N PRO A 51 4.70 -11.17 -2.86
CA PRO A 51 3.74 -10.08 -2.73
C PRO A 51 2.88 -10.19 -1.47
N THR A 52 2.91 -11.33 -0.78
CA THR A 52 2.25 -11.57 0.51
C THR A 52 3.15 -11.30 1.72
N SER A 53 4.39 -10.84 1.49
CA SER A 53 5.29 -10.42 2.56
C SER A 53 5.22 -8.92 2.80
N ASP A 54 5.24 -8.49 4.07
CA ASP A 54 5.26 -7.08 4.45
C ASP A 54 6.68 -6.49 4.38
N VAL A 55 7.20 -6.36 3.15
CA VAL A 55 8.58 -5.90 2.91
C VAL A 55 8.82 -4.52 3.51
N LEU A 56 7.90 -3.57 3.28
CA LEU A 56 8.06 -2.22 3.82
C LEU A 56 7.86 -2.17 5.33
N GLY A 57 6.90 -2.94 5.87
CA GLY A 57 6.74 -3.05 7.31
C GLY A 57 7.97 -3.65 8.00
N TYR A 58 8.65 -4.60 7.36
CA TYR A 58 9.91 -5.14 7.85
C TYR A 58 11.03 -4.08 7.86
N VAL A 59 11.20 -3.33 6.75
CA VAL A 59 12.20 -2.25 6.67
C VAL A 59 11.96 -1.19 7.74
N LEU A 60 10.71 -0.75 7.94
CA LEU A 60 10.34 0.21 8.97
C LEU A 60 10.66 -0.33 10.38
N SER A 61 10.33 -1.60 10.63
CA SER A 61 10.59 -2.25 11.91
C SER A 61 12.09 -2.31 12.21
N MET A 62 12.90 -2.76 11.24
CA MET A 62 14.36 -2.83 11.36
C MET A 62 15.01 -1.44 11.51
N SER A 63 14.38 -0.40 10.97
CA SER A 63 14.81 0.99 11.08
C SER A 63 14.42 1.65 12.41
N GLY A 64 13.79 0.89 13.32
CA GLY A 64 13.50 1.31 14.69
C GLY A 64 12.25 2.20 14.82
N PHE A 65 11.34 2.20 13.85
CA PHE A 65 10.12 3.01 13.92
C PHE A 65 9.27 2.69 15.15
N HIS A 66 9.13 1.40 15.48
CA HIS A 66 8.46 0.94 16.69
C HIS A 66 9.05 1.51 18.00
N LYS A 67 10.29 2.03 17.99
CA LYS A 67 10.97 2.62 19.16
C LYS A 67 10.79 4.13 19.28
N LYS A 68 10.28 4.81 18.25
CA LYS A 68 10.13 6.28 18.20
C LYS A 68 8.82 6.79 18.82
N GLY A 69 8.05 5.94 19.51
CA GLY A 69 6.69 6.30 19.92
C GLY A 69 5.73 6.44 18.73
N THR A 70 6.16 6.01 17.53
CA THR A 70 5.24 5.78 16.42
C THR A 70 4.44 4.54 16.81
N ASN A 71 3.11 4.67 16.85
CA ASN A 71 2.21 3.57 17.21
C ASN A 71 2.11 2.55 16.05
N TYR A 72 3.23 2.19 15.44
CA TYR A 72 3.32 1.24 14.35
C TYR A 72 3.60 -0.15 14.89
N PHE A 73 2.64 -1.06 14.67
CA PHE A 73 2.73 -2.46 15.07
C PHE A 73 2.42 -3.32 13.84
N PRO A 74 3.45 -3.90 13.18
CA PRO A 74 3.21 -4.73 12.00
C PRO A 74 2.40 -5.97 12.39
N THR A 75 1.40 -6.31 11.57
CA THR A 75 0.64 -7.55 11.76
C THR A 75 1.51 -8.72 11.30
N PRO A 76 1.78 -9.74 12.15
CA PRO A 76 2.51 -10.93 11.70
C PRO A 76 1.78 -11.61 10.53
N PRO A 77 2.48 -12.10 9.50
CA PRO A 77 1.85 -12.67 8.30
C PRO A 77 0.84 -13.80 8.60
N GLU A 78 1.13 -14.63 9.60
CA GLU A 78 0.26 -15.72 10.01
C GLU A 78 -1.08 -15.22 10.56
N ILE A 79 -1.07 -14.07 11.24
CA ILE A 79 -2.27 -13.43 11.77
C ILE A 79 -3.06 -12.78 10.64
N GLY A 80 -2.39 -12.06 9.72
CA GLY A 80 -3.04 -11.46 8.55
C GLY A 80 -3.75 -12.52 7.69
N ARG A 81 -3.09 -13.67 7.45
CA ARG A 81 -3.69 -14.82 6.77
C ARG A 81 -4.85 -15.43 7.55
N LEU A 82 -4.74 -15.59 8.86
CA LEU A 82 -5.84 -16.10 9.68
C LEU A 82 -7.07 -15.18 9.59
N MET A 83 -6.86 -13.87 9.68
CA MET A 83 -7.92 -12.88 9.58
C MET A 83 -8.62 -12.92 8.23
N SER A 84 -7.87 -13.05 7.12
CA SER A 84 -8.49 -13.14 5.79
C SER A 84 -9.37 -14.38 5.63
N LEU A 85 -8.97 -15.51 6.21
CA LEU A 85 -9.77 -16.74 6.24
C LEU A 85 -11.04 -16.59 7.08
N ILE A 86 -10.99 -15.87 8.20
CA ILE A 86 -12.15 -15.63 9.08
C ILE A 86 -13.16 -14.70 8.40
N VAL A 87 -12.69 -13.64 7.75
CA VAL A 87 -13.55 -12.73 6.97
C VAL A 87 -14.22 -13.48 5.81
N GLY A 88 -13.52 -14.48 5.26
CA GLY A 88 -13.98 -15.25 4.11
C GLY A 88 -13.84 -14.47 2.80
N SER A 89 -14.39 -15.02 1.73
CA SER A 89 -14.18 -14.55 0.36
C SER A 89 -15.50 -14.27 -0.37
N GLN A 90 -16.45 -13.57 0.24
CA GLN A 90 -17.70 -13.27 -0.48
C GLN A 90 -17.42 -12.48 -1.77
N SER A 91 -18.02 -12.92 -2.88
CA SER A 91 -17.66 -12.45 -4.25
C SER A 91 -18.04 -10.99 -4.55
N SER A 92 -18.77 -10.32 -3.65
CA SER A 92 -19.20 -8.91 -3.81
C SER A 92 -18.58 -7.98 -2.77
N ALA A 93 -17.47 -8.38 -2.15
CA ALA A 93 -16.99 -7.73 -0.94
C ALA A 93 -16.11 -6.51 -1.22
N ASP A 94 -16.61 -5.35 -0.83
CA ASP A 94 -15.77 -4.19 -0.56
C ASP A 94 -14.93 -4.46 0.71
N PHE A 95 -13.65 -4.09 0.68
CA PHE A 95 -12.75 -4.21 1.83
C PHE A 95 -12.52 -2.85 2.47
N TYR A 96 -12.64 -2.77 3.79
CA TYR A 96 -12.32 -1.57 4.56
C TYR A 96 -11.38 -1.87 5.72
N GLU A 97 -10.31 -1.08 5.83
CA GLU A 97 -9.39 -1.13 6.96
C GLU A 97 -9.08 0.27 7.50
N PRO A 98 -9.48 0.61 8.74
CA PRO A 98 -9.34 1.95 9.32
C PRO A 98 -7.92 2.29 9.81
N CYS A 99 -7.03 1.30 9.90
CA CYS A 99 -5.66 1.45 10.38
C CYS A 99 -4.74 0.55 9.55
N CYS A 100 -4.64 0.83 8.25
CA CYS A 100 -4.07 -0.11 7.29
C CYS A 100 -2.56 -0.32 7.42
N GLY A 101 -1.83 0.58 8.09
CA GLY A 101 -0.37 0.52 8.16
C GLY A 101 0.24 0.45 6.77
N SER A 102 1.11 -0.53 6.55
CA SER A 102 1.73 -0.83 5.24
C SER A 102 0.79 -1.55 4.26
N GLY A 103 -0.45 -1.86 4.63
CA GLY A 103 -1.46 -2.49 3.76
C GLY A 103 -1.43 -4.02 3.68
N ILE A 104 -0.67 -4.70 4.56
CA ILE A 104 -0.49 -6.16 4.47
C ILE A 104 -1.79 -6.96 4.67
N ASN A 105 -2.69 -6.51 5.54
CA ASN A 105 -3.97 -7.21 5.75
C ASN A 105 -4.87 -7.12 4.53
N ALA A 106 -4.93 -5.95 3.87
CA ALA A 106 -5.60 -5.80 2.59
C ALA A 106 -5.02 -6.76 1.52
N ILE A 107 -3.69 -6.91 1.47
CA ILE A 107 -3.02 -7.87 0.59
C ILE A 107 -3.45 -9.32 0.89
N HIS A 108 -3.44 -9.74 2.15
CA HIS A 108 -3.88 -11.10 2.51
C HIS A 108 -5.35 -11.34 2.21
N TRP A 109 -6.20 -10.33 2.37
CA TRP A 109 -7.60 -10.41 1.99
C TRP A 109 -7.78 -10.54 0.47
N MET A 110 -7.11 -9.69 -0.31
CA MET A 110 -7.15 -9.77 -1.78
C MET A 110 -6.63 -11.11 -2.27
N GLU A 111 -5.57 -11.63 -1.65
CA GLU A 111 -5.03 -12.91 -2.07
C GLU A 111 -5.98 -14.07 -1.76
N ASN A 112 -6.60 -14.06 -0.58
CA ASN A 112 -7.67 -15.01 -0.28
C ASN A 112 -8.84 -14.90 -1.28
N LEU A 113 -9.21 -13.69 -1.72
CA LEU A 113 -10.24 -13.48 -2.73
C LEU A 113 -9.84 -14.10 -4.09
N ILE A 114 -8.61 -13.85 -4.54
CA ILE A 114 -8.08 -14.40 -5.80
C ILE A 114 -7.97 -15.92 -5.73
N GLU A 115 -7.47 -16.49 -4.64
CA GLU A 115 -7.32 -17.93 -4.46
C GLU A 115 -8.66 -18.68 -4.54
N ASN A 116 -9.74 -18.07 -4.02
CA ASN A 116 -11.06 -18.72 -3.97
C ASN A 116 -11.97 -18.40 -5.17
N HIS A 117 -11.84 -17.22 -5.80
CA HIS A 117 -12.75 -16.74 -6.84
C HIS A 117 -12.08 -16.27 -8.13
N GLY A 118 -10.76 -16.33 -8.19
CA GLY A 118 -9.95 -15.92 -9.33
C GLY A 118 -9.71 -14.39 -9.41
N PRO A 119 -8.81 -13.95 -10.32
CA PRO A 119 -8.42 -12.54 -10.44
C PRO A 119 -9.55 -11.58 -10.82
N GLU A 120 -10.59 -12.08 -11.49
CA GLU A 120 -11.76 -11.28 -11.88
C GLU A 120 -12.57 -10.81 -10.66
N ALA A 121 -12.59 -11.59 -9.57
CA ALA A 121 -13.25 -11.18 -8.34
C ALA A 121 -12.59 -9.92 -7.75
N LEU A 122 -11.26 -9.80 -7.82
CA LEU A 122 -10.58 -8.58 -7.42
C LEU A 122 -11.00 -7.40 -8.30
N ARG A 123 -11.17 -7.59 -9.61
CA ARG A 123 -11.56 -6.50 -10.53
C ARG A 123 -12.93 -5.89 -10.22
N GLU A 124 -13.79 -6.61 -9.51
CA GLU A 124 -15.10 -6.13 -9.08
C GLU A 124 -15.10 -5.55 -7.65
N ALA A 125 -14.03 -5.78 -6.89
CA ALA A 125 -13.91 -5.33 -5.51
C ALA A 125 -13.50 -3.84 -5.39
N SER A 126 -14.01 -3.18 -4.35
CA SER A 126 -13.57 -1.84 -3.94
C SER A 126 -12.78 -1.93 -2.64
N ILE A 127 -11.65 -1.20 -2.56
CA ILE A 127 -10.73 -1.26 -1.42
C ILE A 127 -10.57 0.12 -0.82
N TYR A 128 -10.87 0.24 0.47
CA TYR A 128 -10.85 1.48 1.24
C TYR A 128 -9.91 1.34 2.44
N LEU A 129 -8.83 2.08 2.45
CA LEU A 129 -7.78 2.00 3.45
C LEU A 129 -7.56 3.37 4.07
N GLU A 130 -7.45 3.41 5.39
CA GLU A 130 -7.21 4.62 6.14
C GLU A 130 -6.03 4.41 7.10
N ASP A 131 -5.20 5.43 7.27
CA ASP A 131 -4.20 5.47 8.32
C ASP A 131 -3.97 6.90 8.81
N ILE A 132 -3.62 7.07 10.09
CA ILE A 132 -3.36 8.37 10.68
C ILE A 132 -1.96 8.91 10.31
N ASP A 133 -1.03 8.02 9.96
CA ASP A 133 0.34 8.34 9.60
C ASP A 133 0.51 8.45 8.08
N PRO A 134 0.83 9.65 7.54
CA PRO A 134 1.10 9.84 6.12
C PRO A 134 2.19 8.93 5.54
N LEU A 135 3.17 8.51 6.34
CA LEU A 135 4.20 7.59 5.88
C LEU A 135 3.62 6.20 5.63
N MET A 136 2.71 5.74 6.49
CA MET A 136 2.02 4.46 6.31
C MET A 136 1.14 4.46 5.06
N VAL A 137 0.43 5.56 4.80
CA VAL A 137 -0.33 5.75 3.55
C VAL A 137 0.56 5.60 2.31
N LYS A 138 1.80 6.12 2.35
CA LYS A 138 2.78 5.98 1.25
C LYS A 138 3.30 4.54 1.13
N CYS A 139 3.63 3.90 2.25
CA CYS A 139 4.03 2.49 2.27
C CYS A 139 2.92 1.60 1.69
N CYS A 140 1.69 1.79 2.15
CA CYS A 140 0.51 1.08 1.68
C CYS A 140 0.35 1.23 0.15
N MET A 141 0.43 2.46 -0.36
CA MET A 141 0.38 2.72 -1.80
C MET A 141 1.48 1.98 -2.55
N ILE A 142 2.73 2.07 -2.11
CA ILE A 142 3.86 1.41 -2.77
C ILE A 142 3.69 -0.11 -2.76
N GLN A 143 3.35 -0.73 -1.61
CA GLN A 143 3.15 -2.19 -1.55
C GLN A 143 2.03 -2.64 -2.47
N LEU A 144 0.89 -1.95 -2.46
CA LEU A 144 -0.27 -2.32 -3.28
C LEU A 144 0.02 -2.18 -4.77
N PHE A 145 0.70 -1.14 -5.21
CA PHE A 145 1.02 -0.96 -6.64
C PHE A 145 1.91 -2.11 -7.15
N HIS A 146 2.89 -2.52 -6.35
CA HIS A 146 3.76 -3.65 -6.68
C HIS A 146 3.01 -4.99 -6.59
N TYR A 147 2.10 -5.15 -5.62
CA TYR A 147 1.20 -6.31 -5.53
C TYR A 147 0.35 -6.44 -6.80
N PHE A 148 -0.31 -5.37 -7.24
CA PHE A 148 -1.13 -5.40 -8.46
C PHE A 148 -0.32 -5.73 -9.71
N GLU A 149 0.87 -5.17 -9.83
CA GLU A 149 1.78 -5.50 -10.93
C GLU A 149 2.16 -6.99 -10.92
N SER A 150 2.45 -7.55 -9.75
CA SER A 150 2.80 -8.97 -9.59
C SER A 150 1.66 -9.94 -9.94
N ARG A 151 0.40 -9.50 -9.76
CA ARG A 151 -0.80 -10.30 -10.05
C ARG A 151 -1.42 -10.00 -11.42
N ASN A 152 -0.92 -8.97 -12.12
CA ASN A 152 -1.48 -8.48 -13.37
C ASN A 152 -3.00 -8.21 -13.28
N THR A 153 -3.46 -7.71 -12.12
CA THR A 153 -4.85 -7.38 -11.85
C THR A 153 -4.95 -6.23 -10.83
N THR A 154 -6.04 -5.49 -10.87
CA THR A 154 -6.30 -4.30 -10.04
C THR A 154 -7.75 -4.32 -9.57
N PRO A 155 -8.06 -3.74 -8.41
CA PRO A 155 -9.44 -3.56 -7.96
C PRO A 155 -10.21 -2.61 -8.88
N LYS A 156 -11.54 -2.63 -8.75
CA LYS A 156 -12.42 -1.64 -9.38
C LYS A 156 -12.11 -0.23 -8.88
N THR A 157 -11.97 -0.12 -7.57
CA THR A 157 -11.73 1.13 -6.85
C THR A 157 -10.69 0.90 -5.76
N LEU A 158 -9.76 1.84 -5.63
CA LEU A 158 -8.79 1.90 -4.56
C LEU A 158 -8.80 3.31 -3.96
N SER A 159 -8.92 3.37 -2.64
CA SER A 159 -8.84 4.59 -1.85
C SER A 159 -7.92 4.36 -0.67
N ILE A 160 -6.82 5.12 -0.58
CA ILE A 160 -5.88 5.08 0.55
C ILE A 160 -5.78 6.50 1.11
N VAL A 161 -6.23 6.73 2.34
CA VAL A 161 -6.43 8.09 2.87
C VAL A 161 -5.69 8.29 4.18
N GLY A 162 -4.93 9.37 4.26
CA GLY A 162 -4.39 9.87 5.52
C GLY A 162 -5.46 10.56 6.34
N ILE A 163 -5.92 9.94 7.41
CA ILE A 163 -7.02 10.44 8.23
C ILE A 163 -6.92 9.91 9.67
N ASP A 164 -7.24 10.77 10.63
CA ASP A 164 -7.59 10.31 11.96
C ASP A 164 -8.99 9.69 11.90
N THR A 165 -9.08 8.36 11.97
CA THR A 165 -10.33 7.63 11.78
C THR A 165 -11.38 7.90 12.85
N LEU A 166 -10.96 8.33 14.05
CA LEU A 166 -11.87 8.69 15.14
C LEU A 166 -12.44 10.10 14.96
N SER A 167 -11.57 11.09 14.69
CA SER A 167 -12.01 12.49 14.55
C SER A 167 -12.43 12.87 13.12
N ARG A 168 -12.20 11.98 12.15
CA ARG A 168 -12.35 12.19 10.70
C ARG A 168 -11.53 13.35 10.14
N ARG A 169 -10.51 13.81 10.89
CA ARG A 169 -9.61 14.90 10.44
C ARG A 169 -8.59 14.36 9.44
N THR A 170 -8.59 14.91 8.23
CA THR A 170 -7.64 14.53 7.17
C THR A 170 -6.20 14.94 7.50
N LYS A 171 -5.24 14.21 6.93
CA LYS A 171 -3.80 14.43 7.05
C LYS A 171 -3.16 14.96 5.75
N ASN A 172 -3.99 15.50 4.85
CA ASN A 172 -3.59 16.09 3.56
C ASN A 172 -2.83 15.12 2.64
N ILE A 173 -3.17 13.83 2.68
CA ILE A 173 -2.67 12.83 1.75
C ILE A 173 -3.77 11.84 1.43
N ALA A 174 -3.93 11.54 0.15
CA ALA A 174 -4.83 10.49 -0.33
C ALA A 174 -4.43 10.02 -1.73
N TYR A 175 -4.55 8.71 -1.98
CA TYR A 175 -4.38 8.08 -3.27
C TYR A 175 -5.69 7.45 -3.69
N TYR A 176 -6.21 7.85 -4.86
CA TYR A 176 -7.45 7.34 -5.42
C TYR A 176 -7.17 6.78 -6.82
N ALA A 177 -7.68 5.59 -7.08
CA ALA A 177 -7.70 5.01 -8.41
C ALA A 177 -9.06 4.35 -8.65
N GLU A 178 -9.61 4.56 -9.83
CA GLU A 178 -10.86 3.92 -10.25
C GLU A 178 -10.70 3.49 -11.70
N LYS A 179 -11.18 2.29 -12.03
CA LYS A 179 -11.24 1.85 -13.41
C LYS A 179 -12.23 2.75 -14.15
N PRO A 180 -11.83 3.42 -15.25
CA PRO A 180 -12.76 4.28 -15.98
C PRO A 180 -13.96 3.44 -16.44
N PRO A 181 -15.18 4.02 -16.43
CA PRO A 181 -16.34 3.33 -16.94
C PRO A 181 -16.06 2.90 -18.38
N ALA A 182 -16.50 1.68 -18.74
CA ALA A 182 -16.36 1.21 -20.11
C ALA A 182 -16.99 2.25 -21.04
N THR A 183 -16.18 2.95 -21.83
CA THR A 183 -16.68 3.82 -22.89
C THR A 183 -17.54 2.96 -23.80
N ALA A 184 -18.85 3.15 -23.76
CA ALA A 184 -19.75 2.57 -24.72
C ALA A 184 -19.23 3.00 -26.10
N ALA A 185 -18.77 2.04 -26.89
CA ALA A 185 -18.45 2.29 -28.28
C ALA A 185 -19.72 2.85 -28.92
N THR A 186 -19.76 4.15 -29.17
CA THR A 186 -20.75 4.74 -30.06
C THR A 186 -20.53 4.10 -31.42
N VAL A 187 -21.32 3.07 -31.70
CA VAL A 187 -21.47 2.52 -33.04
C VAL A 187 -22.11 3.64 -33.85
N ALA A 188 -21.30 4.37 -34.61
CA ALA A 188 -21.81 5.28 -35.61
C ALA A 188 -22.46 4.42 -36.70
N ALA A 189 -23.76 4.61 -36.87
CA ALA A 189 -24.59 3.99 -37.90
C ALA A 189 -24.26 4.53 -39.30
#